data_AF-A0AAJ5QZX3-F1
#
_entry.id   AF-A0AAJ5QZX3-F1
#
_cell.length_a   1.000
_cell.length_b   1.000
_cell.length_c   1.000
_cell.angle_alpha   90.00
_cell.angle_beta   90.00
_cell.angle_gamma   90.00
#
_symmetry.space_group_name_H-M   'P 1'
#
loop_
_entity.id
_entity.type
_entity.pdbx_description
1 polymer ?
#
loop_
_entity_poly.entity_id
_entity_poly.type
_entity_poly.pdbx_seq_one_letter_code
_entity_poly.pdbx_strand_id
1 'polypeptide(L)'
;MVDKKNPRNELLIAGVEVKATPRGSVGGSNKSGTTKVFDSQALTDAQIKDYAQQLTGGVPLKQTSRPGVYMAELSDGTKVTLRSVSSSDQVTKARWTIDIRDNPSLRGVTKERVELKFR
;
A
#
# COMPACT_ATOMS: atom_id res chain seq x y z
N MET A 1 8.37 -11.68 5.05
CA MET A 1 7.52 -10.47 4.93
C MET A 1 6.42 -10.62 5.98
N VAL A 2 6.33 -9.63 6.88
CA VAL A 2 5.50 -9.55 8.09
C VAL A 2 5.75 -10.61 9.20
N ASP A 3 6.83 -10.37 9.94
CA ASP A 3 7.04 -10.91 11.29
C ASP A 3 6.41 -9.93 12.30
N LYS A 4 5.75 -10.44 13.35
CA LYS A 4 5.27 -9.64 14.51
C LYS A 4 6.40 -8.80 15.12
N LYS A 5 7.66 -9.17 14.89
CA LYS A 5 8.89 -8.50 15.28
C LYS A 5 9.62 -7.77 14.14
N ASN A 6 8.97 -7.47 13.01
CA ASN A 6 9.57 -6.59 11.99
C ASN A 6 9.04 -5.15 12.15
N PRO A 7 9.71 -4.28 12.95
CA PRO A 7 9.25 -2.95 13.34
C PRO A 7 9.44 -1.89 12.25
N ARG A 8 9.80 -2.25 11.02
CA ARG A 8 10.11 -1.27 9.98
C ARG A 8 8.84 -0.55 9.55
N ASN A 9 8.54 0.52 10.29
CA ASN A 9 7.67 1.61 9.90
C ASN A 9 8.33 2.44 8.79
N GLU A 10 9.13 1.82 7.94
CA GLU A 10 9.99 2.46 6.94
C GLU A 10 9.89 1.64 5.67
N LEU A 11 9.71 2.32 4.54
CA LEU A 11 9.84 1.74 3.21
C LEU A 11 10.95 2.47 2.47
N LEU A 12 11.83 1.72 1.82
CA LEU A 12 12.80 2.27 0.88
C LEU A 12 12.21 2.19 -0.52
N ILE A 13 11.87 3.33 -1.10
CA ILE A 13 11.29 3.44 -2.44
C ILE A 13 12.23 4.29 -3.29
N ALA A 14 12.80 3.68 -4.33
CA ALA A 14 13.74 4.35 -5.24
C ALA A 14 14.87 5.11 -4.51
N GLY A 15 15.42 4.52 -3.44
CA GLY A 15 16.49 5.12 -2.62
C GLY A 15 16.01 6.14 -1.57
N VAL A 16 14.72 6.44 -1.51
CA VAL A 16 14.13 7.35 -0.52
C VAL A 16 13.47 6.52 0.59
N GLU A 17 13.90 6.73 1.82
CA GLU A 17 13.24 6.15 3.00
C GLU A 17 12.01 6.99 3.38
N VAL A 18 10.83 6.36 3.44
CA VAL A 18 9.60 6.98 3.92
C VAL A 18 9.10 6.31 5.18
N LYS A 19 8.66 7.11 6.16
CA LYS A 19 8.25 6.62 7.48
C LYS A 19 6.73 6.55 7.60
N ALA A 20 6.25 5.47 8.19
CA ALA A 20 4.86 5.31 8.55
C ALA A 20 4.53 6.20 9.76
N THR A 21 3.35 6.82 9.75
CA THR A 21 2.85 7.54 10.91
C THR A 21 2.64 6.57 12.09
N PRO A 22 2.65 7.07 13.33
CA PRO A 22 2.33 6.27 14.51
C PRO A 22 1.00 5.52 14.39
N ARG A 23 0.91 4.35 15.03
CA ARG A 23 -0.33 3.56 15.04
C ARG A 23 -1.41 4.24 15.88
N GLY A 24 -2.64 4.24 15.39
CA GLY A 24 -3.80 4.79 16.09
C GLY A 24 -3.85 6.32 16.11
N SER A 25 -2.96 7.01 15.38
CA SER A 25 -3.05 8.46 15.21
C SER A 25 -4.18 8.82 14.25
N VAL A 26 -4.79 9.99 14.44
CA VAL A 26 -5.82 10.51 13.54
C VAL A 26 -5.24 10.64 12.12
N GLY A 27 -5.93 10.04 11.13
CA GLY A 27 -5.48 10.01 9.74
C GLY A 27 -4.23 9.17 9.46
N GLY A 28 -3.75 8.41 10.44
CA GLY A 28 -2.52 7.62 10.33
C GLY A 28 -2.74 6.11 10.24
N SER A 29 -1.65 5.37 10.40
CA SER A 29 -1.63 3.91 10.47
C SER A 29 -2.63 3.40 11.52
N ASN A 30 -3.38 2.34 11.21
CA ASN A 30 -4.38 1.81 12.13
C ASN A 30 -3.74 0.97 13.25
N LYS A 31 -4.49 0.72 14.33
CA LYS A 31 -3.99 -0.06 15.48
C LYS A 31 -3.71 -1.53 15.12
N SER A 32 -4.56 -2.15 14.30
CA SER A 32 -4.42 -3.55 13.86
C SER A 32 -3.16 -3.78 12.99
N GLY A 33 -2.67 -2.74 12.32
CA GLY A 33 -1.50 -2.79 11.45
C GLY A 33 -1.79 -3.22 10.02
N THR A 34 -3.07 -3.39 9.65
CA THR A 34 -3.49 -3.68 8.28
C THR A 34 -3.48 -2.45 7.39
N THR A 35 -3.50 -1.24 7.97
CA THR A 35 -3.32 0.02 7.24
C THR A 35 -2.06 0.72 7.74
N LYS A 36 -1.15 1.04 6.81
CA LYS A 36 0.03 1.89 7.04
C LYS A 36 -0.10 3.17 6.22
N VAL A 37 0.12 4.31 6.86
CA VAL A 37 0.15 5.63 6.19
C VAL A 37 1.58 6.14 6.25
N PHE A 38 2.18 6.42 5.09
CA PHE A 38 3.57 6.88 4.97
C PHE A 38 3.62 8.37 4.66
N ASP A 39 4.52 9.09 5.32
CA ASP A 39 4.90 10.44 4.93
C ASP A 39 5.74 10.37 3.66
N SER A 40 5.12 10.74 2.53
CA SER A 40 5.62 10.46 1.20
C SER A 40 5.89 11.72 0.39
N GLN A 41 5.97 12.89 1.03
CA GLN A 41 6.21 14.16 0.36
C GLN A 41 7.49 14.18 -0.47
N ALA A 42 8.51 13.41 -0.04
CA ALA A 42 9.77 13.24 -0.76
C ALA A 42 9.66 12.31 -1.99
N LEU A 43 8.54 11.60 -2.16
CA LEU A 43 8.29 10.71 -3.30
C LEU A 43 7.44 11.41 -4.37
N THR A 44 7.86 11.21 -5.61
CA THR A 44 7.05 11.50 -6.79
C THR A 44 5.96 10.44 -6.98
N ASP A 45 4.90 10.81 -7.69
CA ASP A 45 3.83 9.89 -8.07
C ASP A 45 4.37 8.71 -8.89
N ALA A 46 5.35 8.95 -9.77
CA ALA A 46 5.98 7.89 -10.56
C ALA A 46 6.66 6.85 -9.67
N GLN A 47 7.44 7.27 -8.67
CA GLN A 47 8.09 6.35 -7.74
C GLN A 47 7.09 5.50 -6.94
N ILE A 48 5.95 6.07 -6.54
CA ILE A 48 4.90 5.31 -5.85
C ILE A 48 4.24 4.29 -6.80
N LYS A 49 3.99 4.68 -8.04
CA LYS A 49 3.42 3.80 -9.08
C LYS A 49 4.37 2.66 -9.44
N ASP A 50 5.66 2.97 -9.59
CA ASP A 50 6.70 1.98 -9.87
C ASP A 50 6.86 1.00 -8.71
N TYR A 51 6.81 1.48 -7.47
CA TYR A 51 6.77 0.61 -6.30
C TYR A 51 5.55 -0.31 -6.30
N ALA A 52 4.36 0.22 -6.64
CA ALA A 52 3.17 -0.61 -6.79
C ALA A 52 3.34 -1.68 -7.89
N GLN A 53 3.97 -1.32 -9.00
CA GLN A 53 4.27 -2.26 -10.10
C GLN A 53 5.28 -3.33 -9.65
N GLN A 54 6.29 -2.99 -8.84
CA GLN A 54 7.24 -3.98 -8.31
C GLN A 54 6.56 -5.03 -7.42
N LEU A 55 5.56 -4.63 -6.63
CA LEU A 55 4.79 -5.55 -5.76
C LEU A 55 4.00 -6.62 -6.54
N THR A 56 3.84 -6.46 -7.86
CA THR A 56 3.15 -7.44 -8.71
C THR A 56 4.07 -8.54 -9.25
N GLY A 57 5.38 -8.49 -8.97
CA GLY A 57 6.33 -9.49 -9.50
C GLY A 57 6.41 -9.52 -11.02
N GLY A 58 6.07 -8.42 -11.70
CA GLY A 58 6.13 -8.29 -13.16
C GLY A 58 4.79 -8.39 -13.89
N VAL A 59 3.69 -8.70 -13.19
CA VAL A 59 2.34 -8.65 -13.79
C VAL A 59 1.89 -7.20 -13.97
N PRO A 60 1.60 -6.71 -15.19
CA PRO A 60 1.27 -5.30 -15.40
C PRO A 60 0.02 -4.86 -14.64
N LEU A 61 0.09 -3.72 -13.95
CA LEU A 61 -1.09 -3.03 -13.43
C LEU A 61 -1.89 -2.44 -14.60
N LYS A 62 -3.13 -2.89 -14.78
CA LYS A 62 -4.02 -2.41 -15.84
C LYS A 62 -5.12 -1.53 -15.26
N GLN A 63 -5.42 -0.42 -15.92
CA GLN A 63 -6.53 0.43 -15.50
C GLN A 63 -7.84 -0.35 -15.60
N THR A 64 -8.64 -0.30 -14.54
CA THR A 64 -9.98 -0.87 -14.51
C THR A 64 -10.97 0.04 -15.26
N SER A 65 -12.25 -0.32 -15.26
CA SER A 65 -13.31 0.58 -15.76
C SER A 65 -13.43 1.89 -14.95
N ARG A 66 -12.82 1.96 -13.76
CA ARG A 66 -12.75 3.17 -12.94
C ARG A 66 -11.44 3.91 -13.22
N PRO A 67 -11.50 5.16 -13.74
CA PRO A 67 -10.31 5.98 -13.93
C PRO A 67 -9.50 6.13 -12.64
N GLY A 68 -8.17 6.07 -12.75
CA GLY A 68 -7.29 6.20 -11.59
C GLY A 68 -7.24 4.97 -10.67
N VAL A 69 -7.86 3.85 -11.06
CA VAL A 69 -7.77 2.56 -10.36
C VAL A 69 -7.16 1.52 -11.28
N TYR A 70 -6.04 0.94 -10.86
CA TYR A 70 -5.26 -0.04 -11.61
C TYR A 70 -5.14 -1.32 -10.80
N MET A 71 -5.22 -2.48 -11.45
CA MET A 71 -5.20 -3.77 -10.77
C MET A 71 -4.32 -4.78 -11.51
N ALA A 72 -3.66 -5.64 -10.74
CA ALA A 72 -3.05 -6.88 -11.19
C ALA A 72 -3.57 -8.02 -10.30
N GLU A 73 -3.90 -9.14 -10.93
CA GLU A 73 -4.18 -10.41 -10.25
C GLU A 73 -3.02 -11.36 -10.57
N LEU A 74 -2.37 -11.85 -9.53
CA LEU A 74 -1.20 -12.71 -9.64
C LEU A 74 -1.63 -14.18 -9.67
N SER A 75 -0.73 -15.06 -10.12
CA SER A 75 -1.01 -16.50 -10.25
C SER A 75 -1.34 -17.19 -8.93
N ASP A 76 -0.91 -16.63 -7.79
CA ASP A 76 -1.21 -17.14 -6.44
C ASP A 76 -2.56 -16.63 -5.89
N GLY A 77 -3.32 -15.88 -6.69
CA GLY A 77 -4.58 -15.26 -6.31
C GLY A 77 -4.43 -13.89 -5.63
N THR A 78 -3.21 -13.41 -5.38
CA THR A 78 -2.98 -12.08 -4.82
C THR A 78 -3.56 -11.02 -5.75
N LYS A 79 -4.31 -10.08 -5.19
CA LYS A 79 -4.79 -8.89 -5.91
C LYS A 79 -4.08 -7.65 -5.40
N VAL A 80 -3.35 -6.98 -6.28
CA VAL A 80 -2.70 -5.69 -6.02
C VAL A 80 -3.51 -4.62 -6.73
N THR A 81 -4.01 -3.62 -5.99
CA THR A 81 -4.75 -2.49 -6.55
C THR A 81 -4.06 -1.18 -6.20
N LEU A 82 -3.67 -0.41 -7.20
CA LEU A 82 -3.20 0.97 -7.05
C LEU A 82 -4.35 1.93 -7.35
N ARG A 83 -4.61 2.90 -6.47
CA ARG A 83 -5.67 3.89 -6.69
C ARG A 83 -5.33 5.28 -6.17
N SER A 84 -5.72 6.31 -6.92
CA SER A 84 -5.70 7.71 -6.48
C SER A 84 -6.99 8.14 -5.76
N VAL A 85 -8.03 7.30 -5.79
CA VAL A 85 -9.33 7.56 -5.16
C VAL A 85 -9.49 6.71 -3.90
N SER A 86 -9.88 7.32 -2.79
CA SER A 86 -10.04 6.65 -1.49
C SER A 86 -11.09 7.32 -0.64
N SER A 87 -12.03 6.56 -0.06
CA SER A 87 -13.08 7.11 0.83
C SER A 87 -12.54 7.74 2.13
N SER A 88 -11.26 7.49 2.43
CA SER A 88 -10.54 8.04 3.59
C SER A 88 -9.52 9.11 3.22
N ASP A 89 -9.53 9.59 1.97
CA ASP A 89 -8.58 10.60 1.49
C ASP A 89 -8.65 11.91 2.29
N GLN A 90 -9.83 12.39 2.66
CA GLN A 90 -10.01 13.61 3.45
C GLN A 90 -9.37 13.53 4.84
N VAL A 91 -9.28 12.32 5.39
CA VAL A 91 -8.74 12.08 6.74
C VAL A 91 -7.25 11.74 6.69
N THR A 92 -6.85 10.89 5.74
CA THR A 92 -5.45 10.43 5.62
C THR A 92 -4.58 11.35 4.76
N LYS A 93 -5.19 12.18 3.92
CA LYS A 93 -4.57 13.02 2.89
C LYS A 93 -3.71 12.24 1.89
N ALA A 94 -3.98 10.94 1.74
CA ALA A 94 -3.22 10.06 0.87
C ALA A 94 -3.50 10.39 -0.62
N ARG A 95 -2.42 10.62 -1.37
CA ARG A 95 -2.46 10.85 -2.83
C ARG A 95 -2.59 9.53 -3.60
N TRP A 96 -1.98 8.46 -3.08
CA TRP A 96 -2.05 7.11 -3.64
C TRP A 96 -2.26 6.08 -2.53
N THR A 97 -3.03 5.04 -2.84
CA THR A 97 -3.20 3.86 -1.98
C THR A 97 -2.92 2.59 -2.77
N ILE A 98 -2.16 1.67 -2.17
CA ILE A 98 -1.96 0.30 -2.65
C ILE A 98 -2.72 -0.65 -1.73
N ASP A 99 -3.68 -1.37 -2.27
CA ASP A 99 -4.39 -2.44 -1.58
C ASP A 99 -3.81 -3.81 -1.99
N ILE A 100 -3.51 -4.66 -1.02
CA ILE A 100 -3.09 -6.04 -1.22
C ILE A 100 -4.13 -6.96 -0.58
N ARG A 101 -4.70 -7.85 -1.38
CA ARG A 101 -5.75 -8.79 -0.98
C ARG A 101 -5.39 -10.21 -1.37
N ASP A 102 -5.98 -11.15 -0.64
CA ASP A 102 -5.95 -12.59 -0.93
C ASP A 102 -4.55 -13.23 -1.00
N ASN A 103 -3.52 -12.50 -0.53
CA ASN A 103 -2.14 -12.96 -0.57
C ASN A 103 -1.92 -14.16 0.38
N PRO A 104 -1.57 -15.35 -0.14
CA PRO A 104 -1.41 -16.55 0.68
C PRO A 104 -0.35 -16.42 1.78
N SER A 105 0.74 -15.69 1.51
CA SER A 105 1.82 -15.46 2.48
C SER A 105 1.40 -14.61 3.68
N LEU A 106 0.31 -13.83 3.56
CA LEU A 106 -0.21 -13.01 4.65
C LEU A 106 -1.23 -13.75 5.53
N ARG A 107 -1.72 -14.94 5.15
CA ARG A 107 -2.80 -15.65 5.87
C ARG A 107 -2.50 -15.97 7.33
N GLY A 108 -1.22 -16.17 7.69
CA GLY A 108 -0.76 -16.37 9.07
C GLY A 108 -0.68 -15.08 9.91
N VAL A 109 -0.86 -13.93 9.29
CA VAL A 109 -0.71 -12.60 9.88
C VAL A 109 -2.03 -11.84 9.88
N THR A 110 -2.73 -11.83 8.75
CA THR A 110 -4.05 -11.22 8.60
C THR A 110 -4.83 -11.89 7.46
N LYS A 111 -6.16 -11.96 7.61
CA LYS A 111 -7.07 -12.31 6.51
C LYS A 111 -7.70 -11.06 5.87
N GLU A 112 -7.42 -9.89 6.44
CA GLU A 112 -7.93 -8.62 5.95
C GLU A 112 -7.09 -8.09 4.79
N ARG A 113 -7.69 -7.18 4.03
CA ARG A 113 -6.97 -6.33 3.09
C ARG A 113 -5.88 -5.54 3.81
N VAL A 114 -4.67 -5.56 3.26
CA VAL A 114 -3.60 -4.64 3.66
C VAL A 114 -3.67 -3.40 2.79
N GLU A 115 -3.57 -2.22 3.41
CA GLU A 115 -3.53 -0.92 2.72
C GLU A 115 -2.20 -0.20 3.03
N LEU A 116 -1.48 0.21 2.00
CA LEU A 116 -0.35 1.14 2.08
C LEU A 116 -0.79 2.47 1.48
N LYS A 117 -0.84 3.53 2.29
CA LYS A 117 -1.27 4.87 1.88
C LYS A 117 -0.08 5.82 1.87
N PHE A 118 0.01 6.66 0.85
CA PHE A 118 1.10 7.63 0.65
C PHE A 118 0.53 9.04 0.72
N ARG A 119 0.81 9.76 1.81
CA ARG A 119 0.37 11.15 2.01
C ARG A 119 1.39 12.12 1.43
#